data_AF-A0A970UG97-F1
#
_entry.id   AF-A0A970UG97-F1
#
_cell.length_a   1.000
_cell.length_b   1.000
_cell.length_c   1.000
_cell.angle_alpha   90.00
_cell.angle_beta   90.00
_cell.angle_gamma   90.00
#
_symmetry.space_group_name_H-M   'P 1'
#
loop_
_entity.id
_entity.type
_entity.pdbx_description
1 polymer ?
#
loop_
_entity_poly.entity_id
_entity_poly.type
_entity_poly.pdbx_seq_one_letter_code
_entity_poly.pdbx_strand_id
1 'polypeptide(L)'
;NCIFWNDGGGNEIVENGAVAVVTRSVVRDGFLTGSSIITEDPDLGPLADNGGLTQTHALPAGSSAIDKGTSAGAPSTDQRGLSRPQGSGYDMGAFEFEVASPGGGGGGCGIWGTSFPAILLLILPMLLLIRK
;
A
#
# COMPACT_ATOMS: atom_id res chain seq x y z
N ASN A 1 7.23 11.01 2.13
CA ASN A 1 6.75 9.79 1.47
C ASN A 1 5.39 10.02 0.82
N CYS A 2 5.30 10.93 -0.14
CA CYS A 2 4.04 11.21 -0.84
C CYS A 2 4.10 10.67 -2.27
N ILE A 3 2.93 10.41 -2.86
CA ILE A 3 2.79 10.06 -4.26
C ILE A 3 1.85 11.09 -4.89
N PHE A 4 2.34 11.76 -5.93
CA PHE A 4 1.58 12.67 -6.77
C PHE A 4 1.61 12.08 -8.19
N TRP A 5 0.52 11.39 -8.54
CA TRP A 5 0.41 10.61 -9.76
C TRP A 5 -1.06 10.51 -10.21
N ASN A 6 -1.26 10.42 -11.51
CA ASN A 6 -2.51 10.07 -12.19
C ASN A 6 -3.66 11.08 -12.11
N ASP A 7 -3.34 12.38 -12.16
CA ASP A 7 -4.34 13.45 -12.16
C ASP A 7 -4.93 13.82 -13.55
N GLY A 8 -4.51 13.15 -14.62
CA GLY A 8 -4.97 13.44 -15.99
C GLY A 8 -4.08 14.38 -16.81
N GLY A 9 -2.92 14.77 -16.29
CA GLY A 9 -1.83 15.42 -17.03
C GLY A 9 -1.58 16.88 -16.62
N GLY A 10 -0.34 17.32 -16.84
CA GLY A 10 0.18 18.59 -16.32
C GLY A 10 1.14 18.37 -15.16
N ASN A 11 1.63 19.47 -14.58
CA ASN A 11 2.50 19.37 -13.41
C ASN A 11 1.67 19.01 -12.18
N GLU A 12 2.02 17.91 -11.53
CA GLU A 12 1.36 17.43 -10.31
C GLU A 12 1.48 18.42 -9.13
N ILE A 13 2.48 19.31 -9.17
CA ILE A 13 2.74 20.33 -8.15
C ILE A 13 2.88 21.69 -8.83
N VAL A 14 2.03 22.64 -8.44
CA VAL A 14 1.97 24.00 -9.00
C VAL A 14 2.20 25.03 -7.90
N GLU A 15 3.21 25.87 -8.09
CA GLU A 15 3.54 26.97 -7.16
C GLU A 15 2.70 28.21 -7.50
N ASN A 16 1.79 28.60 -6.59
CA ASN A 16 0.98 29.83 -6.72
C ASN A 16 1.31 30.82 -5.60
N GLY A 17 2.50 31.44 -5.70
CA GLY A 17 2.96 32.45 -4.74
C GLY A 17 3.67 31.91 -3.50
N ALA A 18 3.90 30.60 -3.41
CA ALA A 18 4.75 29.96 -2.41
C ALA A 18 5.61 28.87 -3.05
N VAL A 19 6.81 28.67 -2.52
CA VAL A 19 7.73 27.61 -2.97
C VAL A 19 7.41 26.32 -2.24
N ALA A 20 7.12 25.26 -3.00
CA ALA A 20 6.88 23.95 -2.41
C ALA A 20 8.22 23.28 -2.08
N VAL A 21 8.34 22.74 -0.86
CA VAL A 21 9.49 21.90 -0.48
C VAL A 21 9.07 20.45 -0.59
N VAL A 22 9.44 19.82 -1.72
CA VAL A 22 9.10 18.42 -1.99
C VAL A 22 10.36 17.59 -1.80
N THR A 23 10.31 16.67 -0.86
CA THR A 23 11.45 15.79 -0.56
C THR A 23 10.95 14.36 -0.41
N ARG A 24 11.67 13.39 -0.99
CA ARG A 24 11.36 11.95 -0.87
C ARG A 24 9.89 11.66 -1.18
N SER A 25 9.53 11.91 -2.43
CA SER A 25 8.18 11.69 -2.95
C SER A 25 8.25 11.15 -4.39
N VAL A 26 7.21 10.43 -4.80
CA VAL A 26 6.99 10.04 -6.19
C VAL A 26 6.19 11.17 -6.84
N VAL A 27 6.69 11.72 -7.93
CA VAL A 27 6.05 12.83 -8.65
C VAL A 27 6.16 12.55 -10.14
N ARG A 28 5.03 12.46 -10.84
CA ARG A 28 5.04 12.36 -12.30
C ARG A 28 5.79 13.53 -12.90
N ASP A 29 6.66 13.24 -13.87
CA ASP A 29 7.53 14.20 -14.56
C ASP A 29 8.51 14.98 -13.65
N GLY A 30 8.55 14.64 -12.36
CA GLY A 30 9.44 15.20 -11.37
C GLY A 30 9.03 16.57 -10.84
N PHE A 31 9.94 17.17 -10.07
CA PHE A 31 9.77 18.52 -9.53
C PHE A 31 11.16 19.17 -9.42
N LEU A 32 11.38 20.26 -10.18
CA LEU A 32 12.72 20.81 -10.42
C LEU A 32 13.47 21.22 -9.14
N THR A 33 12.76 21.75 -8.15
CA THR A 33 13.31 22.16 -6.85
C THR A 33 13.21 21.06 -5.79
N GLY A 34 12.68 19.89 -6.17
CA GLY A 34 12.53 18.74 -5.28
C GLY A 34 13.85 18.01 -5.04
N SER A 35 13.90 17.27 -3.95
CA SER A 35 15.05 16.41 -3.64
C SER A 35 14.63 14.96 -3.42
N SER A 36 15.40 14.01 -3.97
CA SER A 36 15.05 12.57 -3.95
C SER A 36 13.65 12.31 -4.52
N ILE A 37 13.41 12.79 -5.73
CA ILE A 37 12.14 12.59 -6.45
C ILE A 37 12.26 11.34 -7.31
N ILE A 38 11.26 10.47 -7.20
CA ILE A 38 11.09 9.29 -8.06
C ILE A 38 10.10 9.66 -9.15
N THR A 39 10.45 9.40 -10.40
CA THR A 39 9.65 9.77 -11.57
C THR A 39 9.07 8.55 -12.29
N GLU A 40 9.51 7.36 -11.90
CA GLU A 40 9.02 6.08 -12.38
C GLU A 40 7.59 5.83 -11.92
N ASP A 41 6.75 5.27 -12.80
CA ASP A 41 5.36 4.95 -12.47
C ASP A 41 5.32 4.05 -11.23
N PRO A 42 4.60 4.44 -10.16
CA PRO A 42 4.41 3.60 -8.98
C PRO A 42 3.49 2.40 -9.24
N ASP A 43 2.92 2.23 -10.44
CA ASP A 43 2.02 1.13 -10.80
C ASP A 43 0.87 0.98 -9.81
N LEU A 44 0.28 2.10 -9.37
CA LEU A 44 -0.80 2.09 -8.38
C LEU A 44 -1.97 1.22 -8.85
N GLY A 45 -2.38 0.27 -8.01
CA GLY A 45 -3.66 -0.40 -8.17
C GLY A 45 -4.82 0.60 -8.07
N PRO A 46 -6.01 0.27 -8.62
CA PRO A 46 -7.17 1.15 -8.54
C PRO A 46 -7.56 1.41 -7.09
N LEU A 47 -8.24 2.54 -6.85
CA LEU A 47 -8.83 2.83 -5.55
C LEU A 47 -9.85 1.73 -5.21
N ALA A 48 -9.55 0.92 -4.19
CA ALA A 48 -10.33 -0.26 -3.86
C ALA A 48 -10.35 -0.50 -2.35
N ASP A 49 -11.26 -1.38 -1.91
CA ASP A 49 -11.24 -1.90 -0.55
C ASP A 49 -10.11 -2.93 -0.43
N ASN A 50 -9.08 -2.57 0.34
CA ASN A 50 -7.93 -3.41 0.63
C ASN A 50 -7.86 -3.82 2.12
N GLY A 51 -9.01 -3.82 2.83
CA GLY A 51 -9.12 -4.33 4.20
C GLY A 51 -8.96 -3.29 5.32
N GLY A 52 -9.09 -2.00 5.01
CA GLY A 52 -9.01 -0.88 5.98
C GLY A 52 -10.36 -0.17 6.18
N LEU A 53 -10.37 0.92 6.97
CA LEU A 53 -11.57 1.75 7.16
C LEU A 53 -11.93 2.58 5.91
N THR A 54 -10.96 2.79 5.02
CA THR A 54 -11.10 3.56 3.78
C THR A 54 -10.48 2.82 2.61
N GLN A 55 -10.92 3.14 1.40
CA GLN A 55 -10.29 2.63 0.18
C GLN A 55 -8.86 3.16 0.04
N THR A 56 -7.98 2.36 -0.53
CA THR A 56 -6.57 2.71 -0.78
C THR A 56 -6.15 2.33 -2.20
N HIS A 57 -5.06 2.95 -2.69
CA HIS A 57 -4.37 2.51 -3.89
C HIS A 57 -3.28 1.50 -3.47
N ALA A 58 -3.45 0.23 -3.84
CA ALA A 58 -2.50 -0.81 -3.49
C ALA A 58 -1.20 -0.69 -4.30
N LEU A 59 -0.08 -1.11 -3.71
CA LEU A 59 1.19 -1.26 -4.43
C LEU A 59 1.31 -2.72 -4.90
N PRO A 60 1.32 -3.00 -6.22
CA PRO A 60 1.61 -4.34 -6.71
C PRO A 60 3.10 -4.68 -6.53
N ALA A 61 3.43 -5.97 -6.53
CA ALA A 61 4.81 -6.42 -6.47
C ALA A 61 5.63 -5.83 -7.63
N GLY A 62 6.78 -5.25 -7.31
CA GLY A 62 7.65 -4.58 -8.27
C GLY A 62 7.39 -3.08 -8.45
N SER A 63 6.39 -2.51 -7.78
CA SER A 63 6.12 -1.08 -7.77
C SER A 63 7.36 -0.26 -7.42
N SER A 64 7.57 0.85 -8.14
CA SER A 64 8.67 1.79 -7.88
C SER A 64 8.57 2.48 -6.50
N ALA A 65 7.39 2.44 -5.88
CA ALA A 65 7.12 3.03 -4.56
C ALA A 65 7.56 2.14 -3.39
N ILE A 66 7.89 0.86 -3.63
CA ILE A 66 8.24 -0.11 -2.59
C ILE A 66 9.67 0.11 -2.07
N ASP A 67 9.84 0.12 -0.75
CA ASP A 67 11.11 0.29 -0.05
C ASP A 67 11.86 1.58 -0.47
N LYS A 68 11.13 2.67 -0.75
CA LYS A 68 11.71 3.96 -1.18
C LYS A 68 11.39 5.15 -0.27
N GLY A 69 10.52 4.96 0.71
CA GLY A 69 10.19 5.94 1.74
C GLY A 69 11.29 6.09 2.79
N THR A 70 11.16 7.15 3.59
CA THR A 70 11.97 7.37 4.79
C THR A 70 11.16 7.10 6.06
N SER A 71 11.84 6.68 7.13
CA SER A 71 11.25 6.60 8.48
C SER A 71 10.94 7.96 9.09
N ALA A 72 11.58 9.04 8.61
CA ALA A 72 11.43 10.37 9.17
C ALA A 72 9.98 10.88 8.99
N GLY A 73 9.25 11.01 10.10
CA GLY A 73 7.86 11.46 10.11
C GLY A 73 6.86 10.44 9.55
N ALA A 74 7.29 9.20 9.29
CA ALA A 74 6.39 8.14 8.85
C ALA A 74 5.52 7.65 10.04
N PRO A 75 4.21 7.43 9.84
CA PRO A 75 3.37 6.80 10.85
C PRO A 75 3.81 5.35 11.10
N SER A 76 3.50 4.83 12.28
CA SER A 76 3.80 3.44 12.65
C SER A 76 2.99 2.41 11.88
N THR A 77 1.87 2.84 11.28
CA THR A 77 0.97 1.99 10.49
C THR A 77 0.53 2.69 9.21
N ASP A 78 0.14 1.90 8.20
CA ASP A 78 -0.49 2.40 6.98
C ASP A 78 -1.98 2.69 7.22
N GLN A 79 -2.70 3.16 6.18
CA GLN A 79 -4.12 3.53 6.34
C GLN A 79 -5.05 2.35 6.65
N ARG A 80 -4.59 1.11 6.43
CA ARG A 80 -5.31 -0.12 6.80
C ARG A 80 -5.02 -0.55 8.24
N GLY A 81 -4.02 0.04 8.88
CA GLY A 81 -3.56 -0.32 10.21
C GLY A 81 -2.43 -1.36 10.23
N LEU A 82 -1.81 -1.66 9.07
CA LEU A 82 -0.67 -2.58 9.01
C LEU A 82 0.62 -1.87 9.38
N SER A 83 1.50 -2.55 10.12
CA SER A 83 2.73 -1.96 10.64
C SER A 83 3.71 -1.59 9.53
N ARG A 84 4.41 -0.47 9.71
CA ARG A 84 5.44 0.02 8.79
C ARG A 84 6.81 0.07 9.49
N PRO A 85 7.92 -0.29 8.82
CA PRO A 85 7.96 -0.84 7.46
C PRO A 85 7.65 -2.34 7.44
N GLN A 86 7.14 -2.83 6.32
CA GLN A 86 7.27 -4.24 5.93
C GLN A 86 8.45 -4.37 4.98
N GLY A 87 9.18 -5.48 5.03
CA GLY A 87 10.31 -5.67 4.11
C GLY A 87 11.53 -4.85 4.49
N SER A 88 12.16 -4.19 3.51
CA SER A 88 13.50 -3.59 3.69
C SER A 88 13.46 -2.10 3.99
N GLY A 89 12.34 -1.43 3.75
CA GLY A 89 12.15 0.00 3.96
C GLY A 89 10.68 0.39 4.01
N TYR A 90 10.42 1.66 4.24
CA TYR A 90 9.05 2.19 4.20
C TYR A 90 8.63 2.35 2.74
N ASP A 91 7.36 2.12 2.45
CA ASP A 91 6.84 2.44 1.12
C ASP A 91 6.44 3.91 0.98
N MET A 92 6.30 4.36 -0.27
CA MET A 92 5.72 5.67 -0.56
C MET A 92 4.18 5.61 -0.48
N GLY A 93 3.57 6.70 -0.02
CA GLY A 93 2.11 6.83 0.03
C GLY A 93 1.46 6.17 1.25
N ALA A 94 0.14 5.94 1.13
CA ALA A 94 -0.72 5.55 2.25
C ALA A 94 -0.84 4.03 2.47
N PHE A 95 -0.27 3.24 1.57
CA PHE A 95 -0.29 1.77 1.57
C PHE A 95 1.12 1.25 1.88
N GLU A 96 1.21 0.07 2.50
CA GLU A 96 2.45 -0.66 2.72
C GLU A 96 2.35 -2.07 2.12
N PHE A 97 3.26 -2.43 1.24
CA PHE A 97 3.34 -3.72 0.60
C PHE A 97 3.71 -4.80 1.61
N GLU A 98 2.81 -5.76 1.78
CA GLU A 98 3.02 -6.89 2.67
C GLU A 98 3.95 -7.91 2.03
N VAL A 99 5.15 -8.07 2.59
CA VAL A 99 5.99 -9.22 2.30
C VAL A 99 5.63 -10.37 3.24
N ALA A 100 5.41 -11.55 2.66
CA ALA A 100 5.35 -12.78 3.46
C ALA A 100 6.68 -12.92 4.21
N SER A 101 6.65 -12.85 5.54
CA SER A 101 7.85 -12.94 6.36
C SER A 101 8.67 -14.17 5.98
N PRO A 102 9.93 -14.01 5.51
CA PRO A 102 10.79 -15.14 5.18
C PRO A 102 11.31 -15.75 6.49
N GLY A 103 10.47 -16.52 7.17
CA GLY A 103 10.87 -17.30 8.36
C GLY A 103 10.10 -16.99 9.63
N GLY A 104 8.80 -17.27 9.63
CA GLY A 104 8.04 -17.60 10.85
C GLY A 104 7.77 -19.10 10.96
N GLY A 105 8.71 -19.94 10.52
CA GLY A 105 8.65 -21.39 10.72
C GLY A 105 8.96 -21.71 12.17
N GLY A 106 7.96 -21.69 13.04
CA GLY A 106 8.16 -22.06 14.44
C GLY A 106 6.89 -22.00 15.27
N GLY A 107 6.17 -23.13 15.33
CA GLY A 107 5.26 -23.42 16.43
C GLY A 107 3.86 -22.81 16.29
N GLY A 108 3.04 -23.42 15.42
CA GLY A 108 1.59 -23.32 15.59
C GLY A 108 1.17 -23.95 16.92
N CYS A 109 0.79 -23.11 17.88
CA CYS A 109 -0.44 -23.29 18.64
C CYS A 109 -1.00 -21.91 19.00
N GLY A 110 -2.04 -21.49 18.28
CA GLY A 110 -2.73 -20.23 18.54
C GLY A 110 -3.34 -19.65 17.28
N ILE A 111 -4.64 -19.91 17.07
CA ILE A 111 -5.61 -19.03 16.42
C ILE A 111 -5.11 -17.56 16.40
N TRP A 112 -4.84 -16.92 15.26
CA TRP A 112 -5.76 -16.13 14.42
C TRP A 112 -4.98 -15.60 13.20
N GLY A 113 -5.60 -15.52 12.03
CA GLY A 113 -5.04 -14.77 10.89
C GLY A 113 -5.28 -15.32 9.48
N THR A 114 -6.37 -16.05 9.23
CA THR A 114 -6.79 -16.32 7.85
C THR A 114 -7.76 -15.23 7.39
N SER A 115 -7.30 -14.28 6.57
CA SER A 115 -8.21 -13.53 5.70
C SER A 115 -8.62 -14.45 4.56
N PHE A 116 -9.58 -15.33 4.82
CA PHE A 116 -10.40 -15.88 3.75
C PHE A 116 -11.48 -14.83 3.45
N PRO A 117 -11.75 -14.45 2.18
CA PRO A 117 -12.91 -13.62 1.89
C PRO A 117 -14.17 -14.39 2.35
N ALA A 118 -14.91 -13.78 3.27
CA ALA A 118 -16.08 -14.35 3.93
C ALA A 118 -17.31 -14.48 3.02
N ILE A 119 -17.18 -15.10 1.84
CA ILE A 119 -18.30 -15.30 0.90
C ILE A 119 -18.48 -16.75 0.41
N LEU A 120 -17.62 -17.70 0.76
CA LEU A 120 -17.76 -19.10 0.29
C LEU A 120 -18.36 -20.10 1.32
N LEU A 121 -18.78 -19.66 2.51
CA LEU A 121 -19.27 -20.56 3.57
C LEU A 121 -20.78 -20.50 3.82
N LEU A 122 -21.60 -20.37 2.77
CA LEU A 122 -23.07 -20.45 2.86
C LEU A 122 -23.71 -21.57 2.04
N ILE A 123 -22.93 -22.40 1.36
CA ILE A 123 -23.44 -23.55 0.58
C ILE A 123 -23.19 -24.92 1.22
N LEU A 124 -22.56 -24.99 2.40
CA LEU A 124 -22.24 -26.26 3.07
C LEU A 124 -23.16 -26.66 4.25
N PRO A 125 -24.48 -26.40 4.21
CA PRO A 125 -25.40 -27.30 4.90
C PRO A 125 -26.35 -28.03 3.94
N MET A 126 -26.37 -27.70 2.64
CA MET A 126 -27.31 -28.33 1.70
C MET A 126 -26.79 -29.63 1.06
N LEU A 127 -25.62 -30.13 1.46
CA LEU A 127 -25.12 -31.45 1.02
C LEU A 127 -25.32 -32.57 2.06
N LEU A 128 -25.96 -32.29 3.20
CA LEU A 128 -26.32 -33.32 4.20
C LEU A 128 -27.83 -33.61 4.27
N LEU A 129 -28.63 -33.06 3.35
CA LEU A 129 -30.06 -33.34 3.22
C LEU A 129 -30.43 -34.08 1.93
N ILE A 130 -29.61 -35.03 1.50
CA ILE A 130 -30.11 -36.18 0.73
C ILE A 130 -29.62 -37.43 1.46
N ARG A 131 -30.31 -37.76 2.56
CA ARG A 131 -30.45 -39.15 2.98
C ARG A 131 -31.52 -39.78 2.10
N LYS A 132 -31.12 -40.76 1.29
CA LYS A 132 -31.71 -42.09 1.25
C LYS A 132 -30.73 -43.06 0.62
#